data_AF-A0A8E0S422-F1
#
_entry.id   AF-A0A8E0S422-F1
#
_cell.length_a   1.000
_cell.length_b   1.000
_cell.length_c   1.000
_cell.angle_alpha   90.00
_cell.angle_beta   90.00
_cell.angle_gamma   90.00
#
_symmetry.space_group_name_H-M   'P 1'
#
loop_
_entity.id
_entity.type
_entity.pdbx_description
1 polymer ?
#
loop_
_entity_poly.entity_id
_entity_poly.type
_entity_poly.pdbx_seq_one_letter_code
_entity_poly.pdbx_strand_id
1 'polypeptide(L)'
;MFFCPFLIVSIILNQVWLTVWGLSLDKRPHQDGDLKLVDGPAPTMGTVLVYRGYGWGRICDDHWTMREAQVVCRQLGMGHALEAHRRNRYASNIGGSYMMDEVHCTGREERLIDCQFLGWGVHDCKQNEEVGVKCSYEAPVKLKPQWNPLQLDLNQTVLEKMSSVGVQLIHPKHLPQTKDKIASFYPVLVELEDGTQGSVCSDHFKGAEAIVYCRQIGAGIGGRVIPMPQHHTGVDRNGSIAIIGFCYGNESSLSDCRTYASPDGILCKSNLAAAVECMSDLPDLVPDRYSLESSSYLQRMSLWLLECALEENCLPDTVYQIIDRNPGNYAWMTRTLLRFSSVIENTGTADFKPLEEPENWEWHACHMHYHSMKVFSRYEVIDPDQRLLSVGLKASFCLEDNVCQSGVRPVYRCSNVIDTKGTQGISPGCRDMYLHDYDCQWVDITDIAPGRYTFQVSSNRTGCFF
;
A
#
# COMPACT_ATOMS: atom_id res chain seq x y z
N MET A 1 48.01 7.20 -24.00
CA MET A 1 49.23 6.49 -24.44
C MET A 1 48.78 5.34 -25.33
N PHE A 2 49.32 5.28 -26.55
CA PHE A 2 48.99 4.31 -27.60
C PHE A 2 49.17 2.86 -27.14
N PHE A 3 48.28 1.93 -27.56
CA PHE A 3 48.55 0.83 -28.49
C PHE A 3 47.38 -0.19 -28.50
N CYS A 4 46.73 -0.32 -29.68
CA CYS A 4 46.14 -1.57 -30.21
C CYS A 4 47.29 -2.57 -30.52
N PRO A 5 47.15 -3.89 -30.84
CA PRO A 5 46.10 -4.56 -31.66
C PRO A 5 45.71 -5.99 -31.12
N PHE A 6 44.70 -6.73 -31.62
CA PHE A 6 44.60 -7.40 -32.92
C PHE A 6 43.14 -7.70 -33.34
N LEU A 7 42.95 -7.63 -34.66
CA LEU A 7 41.75 -7.81 -35.47
C LEU A 7 41.62 -9.27 -35.97
N ILE A 8 40.41 -9.62 -36.47
CA ILE A 8 40.04 -10.48 -37.64
C ILE A 8 38.86 -11.43 -37.28
N VAL A 9 37.72 -11.55 -38.00
CA VAL A 9 37.17 -10.92 -39.23
C VAL A 9 35.63 -11.05 -39.23
N SER A 10 34.99 -10.11 -39.93
CA SER A 10 33.54 -9.86 -40.12
C SER A 10 32.80 -10.80 -41.09
N ILE A 11 31.47 -10.85 -40.95
CA ILE A 11 30.54 -10.83 -42.09
C ILE A 11 29.43 -9.80 -41.79
N ILE A 12 29.23 -8.84 -42.69
CA ILE A 12 28.23 -7.77 -42.65
C ILE A 12 27.15 -8.08 -43.70
N LEU A 13 25.90 -7.72 -43.42
CA LEU A 13 25.01 -7.02 -44.38
C LEU A 13 23.92 -6.20 -43.63
N ASN A 14 24.08 -4.86 -43.67
CA ASN A 14 23.10 -3.75 -43.56
C ASN A 14 22.00 -3.77 -42.48
N GLN A 15 21.79 -2.78 -41.59
CA GLN A 15 22.33 -1.42 -41.36
C GLN A 15 22.05 -1.03 -39.88
N VAL A 16 23.10 -0.56 -39.18
CA VAL A 16 23.18 0.19 -37.91
C VAL A 16 22.73 -0.49 -36.60
N TRP A 17 23.73 -0.94 -35.84
CA TRP A 17 23.67 -1.19 -34.39
C TRP A 17 24.15 0.05 -33.63
N LEU A 18 23.36 0.53 -32.66
CA LEU A 18 23.88 1.23 -31.50
C LEU A 18 24.24 0.16 -30.46
N THR A 19 25.49 0.10 -30.01
CA THR A 19 25.86 -0.65 -28.81
C THR A 19 25.92 0.32 -27.64
N VAL A 20 25.00 0.15 -26.70
CA VAL A 20 25.11 0.68 -25.34
C VAL A 20 25.58 -0.48 -24.47
N TRP A 21 26.73 -0.32 -23.82
CA TRP A 21 27.09 -1.10 -22.64
C TRP A 21 26.28 -0.55 -21.46
N GLY A 22 25.48 -1.37 -20.80
CA GLY A 22 24.75 -0.94 -19.62
C GLY A 22 23.75 -1.96 -19.10
N LEU A 23 24.16 -2.67 -18.06
CA LEU A 23 23.35 -3.31 -17.00
C LEU A 23 22.38 -4.44 -17.41
N SER A 24 22.80 -5.64 -17.03
CA SER A 24 21.99 -6.83 -16.82
C SER A 24 20.67 -6.51 -16.10
N LEU A 25 19.54 -6.74 -16.78
CA LEU A 25 18.20 -6.86 -16.20
C LEU A 25 17.89 -8.35 -15.98
N ASP A 26 18.42 -8.93 -14.92
CA ASP A 26 18.10 -10.32 -14.54
C ASP A 26 16.92 -10.31 -13.53
N LYS A 27 15.68 -10.16 -14.01
CA LYS A 27 14.53 -10.71 -13.26
C LYS A 27 14.51 -12.20 -13.55
N ARG A 28 15.20 -12.97 -12.70
CA ARG A 28 15.32 -14.42 -12.87
C ARG A 28 13.92 -15.06 -12.95
N PRO A 29 13.67 -15.97 -13.90
CA PRO A 29 12.50 -16.85 -13.83
C PRO A 29 12.51 -17.60 -12.49
N HIS A 30 11.32 -17.84 -11.91
CA HIS A 30 11.21 -18.60 -10.66
C HIS A 30 11.95 -19.93 -10.80
N GLN A 31 12.84 -20.19 -9.84
CA GLN A 31 13.64 -21.40 -9.82
C GLN A 31 13.03 -22.38 -8.83
N ASP A 32 13.26 -23.67 -9.08
CA ASP A 32 12.89 -24.71 -8.13
C ASP A 32 13.48 -24.36 -6.76
N GLY A 33 12.62 -24.33 -5.75
CA GLY A 33 12.96 -23.96 -4.38
C GLY A 33 12.80 -22.51 -4.01
N ASP A 34 12.32 -21.63 -4.91
CA ASP A 34 11.92 -20.28 -4.51
C ASP A 34 10.78 -20.33 -3.50
N LEU A 35 10.78 -19.39 -2.55
CA LEU A 35 9.83 -19.34 -1.46
C LEU A 35 8.98 -18.07 -1.53
N LYS A 36 7.77 -18.14 -0.98
CA LYS A 36 6.96 -16.96 -0.63
C LYS A 36 6.12 -17.24 0.61
N LEU A 37 5.75 -16.18 1.31
CA LEU A 37 4.79 -16.21 2.41
C LEU A 37 3.43 -15.71 1.92
N VAL A 38 2.35 -16.32 2.40
CA VAL A 38 0.97 -15.91 2.12
C VAL A 38 0.11 -15.99 3.38
N ASP A 39 -0.98 -15.22 3.40
CA ASP A 39 -2.03 -15.22 4.43
C ASP A 39 -1.56 -14.99 5.88
N GLY A 40 -0.35 -14.50 6.08
CA GLY A 40 0.09 -14.05 7.40
C GLY A 40 -0.33 -12.60 7.67
N PRO A 41 -0.57 -12.24 8.93
CA PRO A 41 -1.03 -10.89 9.32
C PRO A 41 0.05 -9.80 9.15
N ALA A 42 1.24 -10.15 8.66
CA ALA A 42 2.28 -9.20 8.28
C ALA A 42 3.14 -9.79 7.15
N PRO A 43 3.84 -8.97 6.35
CA PRO A 43 4.70 -9.44 5.25
C PRO A 43 5.83 -10.40 5.69
N THR A 44 6.09 -10.45 6.99
CA THR A 44 7.20 -11.13 7.65
C THR A 44 6.77 -12.46 8.22
N MET A 45 5.50 -12.80 8.08
CA MET A 45 4.95 -14.03 8.59
C MET A 45 3.87 -14.55 7.65
N GLY A 46 3.55 -15.84 7.76
CA GLY A 46 2.56 -16.47 6.89
C GLY A 46 2.90 -17.90 6.56
N THR A 47 2.00 -18.52 5.79
CA THR A 47 2.14 -19.87 5.26
C THR A 47 3.20 -19.89 4.18
N VAL A 48 4.12 -20.86 4.27
CA VAL A 48 5.24 -20.98 3.33
C VAL A 48 4.82 -21.78 2.12
N LEU A 49 5.04 -21.22 0.93
CA LEU A 49 4.90 -21.92 -0.34
C LEU A 49 6.26 -22.05 -1.03
N VAL A 50 6.46 -23.19 -1.69
CA VAL A 50 7.66 -23.48 -2.48
C VAL A 50 7.32 -23.59 -3.97
N TYR A 51 8.19 -23.04 -4.81
CA TYR A 51 8.06 -23.14 -6.26
C TYR A 51 8.75 -24.40 -6.79
N ARG A 52 8.09 -25.12 -7.71
CA ARG A 52 8.66 -26.25 -8.45
C ARG A 52 8.11 -26.27 -9.87
N GLY A 53 8.98 -26.03 -10.85
CA GLY A 53 8.78 -26.19 -12.29
C GLY A 53 7.63 -25.38 -12.90
N TYR A 54 6.40 -25.76 -12.56
CA TYR A 54 5.16 -25.27 -13.14
C TYR A 54 4.24 -24.54 -12.15
N GLY A 55 4.60 -24.45 -10.86
CA GLY A 55 3.73 -23.78 -9.90
C GLY A 55 4.25 -23.73 -8.47
N TRP A 56 3.47 -23.05 -7.65
CA TRP A 56 3.64 -22.98 -6.19
C TRP A 56 2.89 -24.13 -5.52
N GLY A 57 3.48 -24.73 -4.50
CA GLY A 57 2.83 -25.77 -3.71
C GLY A 57 3.14 -25.68 -2.23
N ARG A 58 2.37 -26.47 -1.49
CA ARG A 58 2.36 -26.47 -0.02
C ARG A 58 3.52 -27.29 0.53
N ILE A 59 3.90 -27.01 1.77
CA ILE A 59 4.91 -27.78 2.50
C ILE A 59 4.23 -28.34 3.75
N CYS A 60 4.40 -29.63 3.98
CA CYS A 60 3.80 -30.31 5.12
C CYS A 60 4.53 -30.00 6.43
N ASP A 61 3.78 -30.01 7.54
CA ASP A 61 4.24 -29.63 8.87
C ASP A 61 4.86 -30.73 9.70
N ASP A 62 4.91 -31.95 9.17
CA ASP A 62 5.63 -33.05 9.76
C ASP A 62 7.11 -32.70 9.90
N HIS A 63 7.57 -32.84 11.15
CA HIS A 63 8.90 -32.45 11.60
C HIS A 63 9.32 -30.98 11.38
N TRP A 64 8.39 -30.07 11.05
CA TRP A 64 8.69 -28.65 10.86
C TRP A 64 9.14 -27.95 12.15
N THR A 65 10.39 -27.49 12.25
CA THR A 65 10.93 -26.85 13.46
C THR A 65 11.46 -25.44 13.19
N MET A 66 11.98 -24.80 14.26
CA MET A 66 12.69 -23.52 14.15
C MET A 66 13.90 -23.58 13.21
N ARG A 67 14.50 -24.75 12.96
CA ARG A 67 15.64 -24.87 12.03
C ARG A 67 15.21 -24.66 10.59
N GLU A 68 14.09 -25.25 10.18
CA GLU A 68 13.51 -25.07 8.86
C GLU A 68 13.03 -23.63 8.69
N ALA A 69 12.33 -23.09 9.70
CA ALA A 69 11.89 -21.70 9.70
C ALA A 69 13.06 -20.70 9.56
N GLN A 70 14.20 -20.98 10.20
CA GLN A 70 15.41 -20.15 10.09
C GLN A 70 15.95 -20.10 8.66
N VAL A 71 15.93 -21.25 7.96
CA VAL A 71 16.32 -21.32 6.54
C VAL A 71 15.34 -20.51 5.69
N VAL A 72 14.03 -20.66 5.91
CA VAL A 72 12.99 -19.90 5.19
C VAL A 72 13.18 -18.39 5.35
N CYS A 73 13.28 -17.90 6.59
CA CYS A 73 13.40 -16.46 6.86
C CYS A 73 14.69 -15.87 6.27
N ARG A 74 15.80 -16.62 6.31
CA ARG A 74 17.05 -16.21 5.68
C ARG A 74 16.95 -16.21 4.16
N GLN A 75 16.39 -17.26 3.56
CA GLN A 75 16.23 -17.37 2.11
C GLN A 75 15.35 -16.26 1.53
N LEU A 76 14.32 -15.84 2.27
CA LEU A 76 13.43 -14.74 1.91
C LEU A 76 14.03 -13.35 2.18
N GLY A 77 15.22 -13.27 2.80
CA GLY A 77 15.84 -12.00 3.18
C GLY A 77 15.10 -11.27 4.31
N MET A 78 14.36 -11.99 5.16
CA MET A 78 13.53 -11.44 6.24
C MET A 78 14.18 -11.57 7.62
N GLY A 79 15.51 -11.68 7.69
CA GLY A 79 16.25 -11.84 8.95
C GLY A 79 16.20 -13.27 9.49
N HIS A 80 16.05 -13.41 10.81
CA HIS A 80 16.02 -14.70 11.50
C HIS A 80 14.59 -15.13 11.83
N ALA A 81 14.38 -16.43 12.09
CA ALA A 81 13.06 -16.93 12.48
C ALA A 81 12.75 -16.62 13.94
N LEU A 82 11.57 -16.07 14.18
CA LEU A 82 11.00 -15.85 15.51
C LEU A 82 10.07 -17.01 15.91
N GLU A 83 9.25 -17.49 14.97
CA GLU A 83 8.31 -18.59 15.21
C GLU A 83 8.23 -19.54 14.01
N ALA A 84 8.03 -20.83 14.30
CA ALA A 84 7.74 -21.87 13.32
C ALA A 84 6.34 -22.41 13.62
N HIS A 85 5.46 -22.36 12.62
CA HIS A 85 4.06 -22.72 12.77
C HIS A 85 3.73 -23.99 11.99
N ARG A 86 2.76 -24.71 12.53
CA ARG A 86 2.26 -26.00 12.06
C ARG A 86 0.74 -25.95 11.96
N ARG A 87 0.13 -26.96 11.35
CA ARG A 87 -1.32 -27.19 11.28
C ARG A 87 -2.11 -26.03 10.69
N ASN A 88 -1.59 -25.46 9.60
CA ASN A 88 -2.22 -24.34 8.91
C ASN A 88 -2.58 -23.17 9.84
N ARG A 89 -1.62 -22.74 10.67
CA ARG A 89 -1.85 -21.69 11.69
C ARG A 89 -2.50 -20.43 11.14
N TYR A 90 -2.20 -20.08 9.90
CA TYR A 90 -2.69 -18.88 9.22
C TYR A 90 -4.03 -19.10 8.50
N ALA A 91 -4.65 -20.27 8.64
CA ALA A 91 -5.91 -20.64 7.99
C ALA A 91 -5.89 -20.38 6.47
N SER A 92 -4.74 -20.61 5.86
CA SER A 92 -4.52 -20.45 4.43
C SER A 92 -5.40 -21.41 3.64
N ASN A 93 -6.21 -20.88 2.73
CA ASN A 93 -7.04 -21.66 1.81
C ASN A 93 -6.37 -21.75 0.43
N ILE A 94 -5.14 -22.24 0.40
CA ILE A 94 -4.32 -22.28 -0.81
C ILE A 94 -4.56 -23.59 -1.54
N GLY A 95 -5.02 -23.52 -2.79
CA GLY A 95 -5.06 -24.68 -3.68
C GLY A 95 -3.67 -25.17 -4.10
N GLY A 96 -3.52 -26.48 -4.37
CA GLY A 96 -2.26 -27.08 -4.83
C GLY A 96 -1.86 -28.34 -4.04
N SER A 97 -0.96 -29.16 -4.58
CA SER A 97 -0.45 -30.36 -3.90
C SER A 97 0.66 -29.99 -2.89
N TYR A 98 0.85 -30.83 -1.86
CA TYR A 98 2.05 -30.72 -1.03
C TYR A 98 3.25 -31.16 -1.85
N MET A 99 4.26 -30.29 -1.93
CA MET A 99 5.44 -30.49 -2.74
C MET A 99 6.63 -31.00 -1.93
N MET A 100 6.65 -30.72 -0.63
CA MET A 100 7.70 -31.14 0.29
C MET A 100 7.07 -31.64 1.59
N ASP A 101 7.70 -32.67 2.16
CA ASP A 101 7.29 -33.34 3.39
C ASP A 101 8.54 -33.89 4.11
N GLU A 102 8.45 -34.02 5.43
CA GLU A 102 9.56 -34.39 6.33
C GLU A 102 10.82 -33.57 6.09
N VAL A 103 10.67 -32.24 6.08
CA VAL A 103 11.78 -31.34 5.81
C VAL A 103 12.69 -31.26 7.04
N HIS A 104 13.94 -31.69 6.87
CA HIS A 104 14.97 -31.73 7.89
C HIS A 104 16.16 -30.87 7.51
N CYS A 105 16.25 -29.70 8.14
CA CYS A 105 17.34 -28.76 8.04
C CYS A 105 18.26 -28.85 9.27
N THR A 106 19.54 -28.63 9.05
CA THR A 106 20.52 -28.31 10.10
C THR A 106 20.38 -26.85 10.58
N GLY A 107 19.72 -26.00 9.80
CA GLY A 107 19.53 -24.56 10.03
C GLY A 107 20.56 -23.67 9.33
N ARG A 108 21.52 -24.27 8.62
CA ARG A 108 22.63 -23.58 7.94
C ARG A 108 22.51 -23.57 6.42
N GLU A 109 21.54 -24.28 5.88
CA GLU A 109 21.26 -24.38 4.45
C GLU A 109 20.90 -23.02 3.86
N GLU A 110 21.38 -22.72 2.65
CA GLU A 110 21.06 -21.45 2.00
C GLU A 110 19.62 -21.42 1.50
N ARG A 111 19.12 -22.57 1.01
CA ARG A 111 17.75 -22.73 0.53
C ARG A 111 17.07 -23.91 1.20
N LEU A 112 15.75 -23.83 1.33
CA LEU A 112 14.95 -24.89 1.93
C LEU A 112 15.03 -26.22 1.17
N ILE A 113 15.24 -26.15 -0.16
CA ILE A 113 15.42 -27.34 -1.00
C ILE A 113 16.76 -28.05 -0.81
N ASP A 114 17.72 -27.42 -0.13
CA ASP A 114 19.00 -28.04 0.19
C ASP A 114 18.91 -28.88 1.47
N CYS A 115 17.81 -28.75 2.22
CA CYS A 115 17.51 -29.61 3.36
C CYS A 115 17.10 -31.01 2.87
N GLN A 116 17.22 -32.01 3.74
CA GLN A 116 16.72 -33.35 3.43
C GLN A 116 15.19 -33.36 3.49
N PHE A 117 14.52 -33.97 2.51
CA PHE A 117 13.07 -34.20 2.49
C PHE A 117 12.75 -35.45 1.65
N LEU A 118 11.52 -35.97 1.69
CA LEU A 118 11.15 -37.25 1.04
C LEU A 118 11.23 -37.26 -0.51
N GLY A 119 11.42 -36.09 -1.11
CA GLY A 119 11.36 -35.88 -2.55
C GLY A 119 10.10 -35.14 -2.98
N TRP A 120 10.14 -34.57 -4.19
CA TRP A 120 9.08 -33.69 -4.68
C TRP A 120 7.75 -34.42 -4.84
N GLY A 121 6.69 -33.92 -4.19
CA GLY A 121 5.34 -34.47 -4.28
C GLY A 121 5.16 -35.81 -3.57
N VAL A 122 6.17 -36.27 -2.81
CA VAL A 122 6.08 -37.47 -1.97
C VAL A 122 5.68 -37.01 -0.57
N HIS A 123 4.44 -37.26 -0.19
CA HIS A 123 3.88 -36.88 1.10
C HIS A 123 2.70 -37.80 1.46
N ASP A 124 2.36 -37.91 2.74
CA ASP A 124 1.10 -38.52 3.21
C ASP A 124 0.14 -37.51 3.87
N CYS A 125 0.50 -36.23 3.79
CA CYS A 125 -0.24 -35.13 4.39
C CYS A 125 -1.63 -34.87 3.79
N LYS A 126 -2.54 -34.48 4.69
CA LYS A 126 -3.96 -34.20 4.51
C LYS A 126 -4.20 -32.68 4.53
N GLN A 127 -5.47 -32.26 4.51
CA GLN A 127 -5.81 -30.84 4.60
C GLN A 127 -5.39 -30.25 5.95
N ASN A 128 -4.97 -28.98 5.94
CA ASN A 128 -4.58 -28.19 7.11
C ASN A 128 -3.26 -28.60 7.77
N GLU A 129 -2.31 -29.10 7.00
CA GLU A 129 -0.95 -29.48 7.46
C GLU A 129 0.10 -28.55 6.86
N GLU A 130 -0.28 -27.33 6.48
CA GLU A 130 0.62 -26.32 5.96
C GLU A 130 1.52 -25.73 7.06
N VAL A 131 2.79 -25.55 6.70
CA VAL A 131 3.77 -24.86 7.55
C VAL A 131 3.68 -23.35 7.41
N GLY A 132 3.99 -22.68 8.51
CA GLY A 132 4.14 -21.23 8.53
C GLY A 132 5.40 -20.79 9.26
N VAL A 133 5.75 -19.53 9.08
CA VAL A 133 6.85 -18.89 9.82
C VAL A 133 6.46 -17.49 10.24
N LYS A 134 7.14 -17.00 11.28
CA LYS A 134 7.25 -15.58 11.57
C LYS A 134 8.73 -15.21 11.62
N CYS A 135 9.12 -14.24 10.81
CA CYS A 135 10.48 -13.76 10.66
C CYS A 135 10.67 -12.42 11.39
N SER A 136 11.91 -12.13 11.76
CA SER A 136 12.28 -10.93 12.51
C SER A 136 12.21 -9.64 11.71
N TYR A 137 12.20 -9.74 10.37
CA TYR A 137 12.25 -8.65 9.41
C TYR A 137 13.23 -7.55 9.79
N GLU A 138 14.48 -7.79 9.45
CA GLU A 138 15.43 -6.71 9.30
C GLU A 138 15.23 -6.14 7.91
N ALA A 139 14.35 -5.13 7.79
CA ALA A 139 14.25 -4.35 6.56
C ALA A 139 15.67 -3.93 6.15
N PRO A 140 16.02 -3.93 4.84
CA PRO A 140 17.13 -3.10 4.40
C PRO A 140 16.84 -1.72 4.97
N VAL A 141 17.75 -1.19 5.79
CA VAL A 141 17.60 0.15 6.35
C VAL A 141 17.31 1.05 5.15
N LYS A 142 16.06 1.55 5.03
CA LYS A 142 15.77 2.64 4.11
C LYS A 142 16.67 3.75 4.62
N LEU A 143 17.75 4.00 3.89
CA LEU A 143 18.66 5.09 4.23
C LEU A 143 17.78 6.32 4.38
N LYS A 144 17.88 6.99 5.54
CA LYS A 144 17.21 8.28 5.72
C LYS A 144 17.56 9.11 4.48
N PRO A 145 16.56 9.57 3.69
CA PRO A 145 16.83 10.36 2.52
C PRO A 145 17.76 11.51 2.91
N GLN A 146 18.81 11.69 2.11
CA GLN A 146 19.97 12.48 2.52
C GLN A 146 19.60 13.94 2.84
N TRP A 147 18.50 14.45 2.29
CA TRP A 147 18.00 15.80 2.56
C TRP A 147 16.48 15.96 2.31
N ASN A 148 15.83 16.80 3.11
CA ASN A 148 14.42 17.26 3.03
C ASN A 148 13.41 16.30 2.38
N PRO A 149 13.11 15.16 3.02
CA PRO A 149 12.11 14.23 2.48
C PRO A 149 10.72 14.86 2.35
N LEU A 150 10.38 15.78 3.25
CA LEU A 150 9.09 16.45 3.33
C LEU A 150 8.83 17.46 2.20
N GLN A 151 9.80 17.69 1.32
CA GLN A 151 9.71 18.65 0.21
C GLN A 151 9.26 20.04 0.70
N LEU A 152 9.73 20.44 1.88
CA LEU A 152 9.43 21.74 2.46
C LEU A 152 10.09 22.84 1.61
N ASP A 153 9.36 23.92 1.33
CA ASP A 153 9.87 25.08 0.59
C ASP A 153 10.70 26.00 1.51
N LEU A 154 11.78 25.44 2.06
CA LEU A 154 12.68 26.09 3.01
C LEU A 154 14.13 25.74 2.67
N ASN A 155 15.04 26.68 2.94
CA ASN A 155 16.46 26.46 2.70
C ASN A 155 17.06 25.44 3.69
N GLN A 156 18.14 24.77 3.27
CA GLN A 156 18.81 23.73 4.05
C GLN A 156 19.25 24.23 5.43
N THR A 157 19.85 25.41 5.52
CA THR A 157 20.39 25.95 6.77
C THR A 157 19.29 26.21 7.81
N VAL A 158 18.12 26.69 7.38
CA VAL A 158 16.95 26.90 8.23
C VAL A 158 16.41 25.56 8.71
N LEU A 159 16.26 24.59 7.81
CA LEU A 159 15.81 23.24 8.17
C LEU A 159 16.77 22.53 9.13
N GLU A 160 18.08 22.69 8.95
CA GLU A 160 19.08 22.12 9.86
C GLU A 160 18.96 22.71 11.26
N LYS A 161 18.82 24.04 11.38
CA LYS A 161 18.57 24.71 12.66
C LYS A 161 17.28 24.23 13.32
N MET A 162 16.20 24.08 12.54
CA MET A 162 14.93 23.56 13.05
C MET A 162 15.03 22.08 13.47
N SER A 163 15.83 21.28 12.77
CA SER A 163 16.02 19.86 13.08
C SER A 163 16.94 19.61 14.28
N SER A 164 17.78 20.58 14.65
CA SER A 164 18.61 20.50 15.85
C SER A 164 17.83 20.73 17.15
N VAL A 165 16.58 21.20 17.06
CA VAL A 165 15.70 21.38 18.22
C VAL A 165 14.91 20.08 18.42
N GLY A 166 15.20 19.37 19.51
CA GLY A 166 14.43 18.19 19.91
C GLY A 166 12.97 18.51 20.24
N VAL A 167 12.10 17.53 20.05
CA VAL A 167 10.68 17.59 20.45
C VAL A 167 10.37 16.45 21.41
N GLN A 168 9.64 16.75 22.48
CA GLN A 168 9.09 15.76 23.39
C GLN A 168 7.56 15.78 23.32
N LEU A 169 6.94 14.61 23.30
CA LEU A 169 5.49 14.51 23.26
C LEU A 169 4.88 14.83 24.62
N ILE A 170 3.96 15.79 24.65
CA ILE A 170 3.15 16.07 25.84
C ILE A 170 2.02 15.04 25.89
N HIS A 171 2.08 14.16 26.88
CA HIS A 171 1.08 13.09 27.01
C HIS A 171 -0.27 13.67 27.47
N PRO A 172 -1.39 13.21 26.89
CA PRO A 172 -2.72 13.61 27.34
C PRO A 172 -2.93 13.29 28.83
N LYS A 173 -3.41 14.28 29.62
CA LYS A 173 -3.59 14.11 31.07
C LYS A 173 -4.67 13.09 31.44
N HIS A 174 -5.69 12.91 30.59
CA HIS A 174 -6.78 11.96 30.78
C HIS A 174 -6.98 11.15 29.50
N LEU A 175 -6.68 9.86 29.55
CA LEU A 175 -7.12 8.91 28.53
C LEU A 175 -8.55 8.48 28.90
N PRO A 176 -9.57 8.71 28.05
CA PRO A 176 -10.91 8.21 28.26
C PRO A 176 -10.87 6.71 28.51
N GLN A 177 -11.52 6.28 29.59
CA GLN A 177 -11.68 4.86 29.84
C GLN A 177 -12.52 4.25 28.71
N THR A 178 -12.06 3.10 28.23
CA THR A 178 -12.54 2.24 27.11
C THR A 178 -14.06 1.97 26.95
N LYS A 179 -14.98 2.70 27.59
CA LYS A 179 -16.43 2.44 27.57
C LYS A 179 -17.33 3.58 27.12
N ASP A 180 -16.85 4.81 26.97
CA ASP A 180 -17.67 5.89 26.42
C ASP A 180 -17.39 6.07 24.93
N LYS A 181 -18.39 5.75 24.10
CA LYS A 181 -18.42 5.89 22.63
C LYS A 181 -18.42 7.34 22.16
N ILE A 182 -17.66 8.23 22.79
CA ILE A 182 -17.39 9.56 22.28
C ILE A 182 -15.99 9.51 21.69
N ALA A 183 -15.90 9.66 20.37
CA ALA A 183 -14.64 9.79 19.63
C ALA A 183 -13.72 10.77 20.37
N SER A 184 -12.66 10.24 20.96
CA SER A 184 -11.77 11.02 21.81
C SER A 184 -10.61 11.49 20.95
N PHE A 185 -10.72 12.73 20.50
CA PHE A 185 -9.70 13.38 19.70
C PHE A 185 -8.57 13.87 20.60
N TYR A 186 -7.35 13.45 20.30
CA TYR A 186 -6.17 13.88 21.04
C TYR A 186 -5.39 14.91 20.21
N PRO A 187 -5.32 16.19 20.62
CA PRO A 187 -4.42 17.13 19.97
C PRO A 187 -2.98 16.66 20.14
N VAL A 188 -2.19 16.71 19.05
CA VAL A 188 -0.78 16.35 19.09
C VAL A 188 0.00 17.55 19.57
N LEU A 189 0.39 17.51 20.85
CA LEU A 189 1.12 18.56 21.53
C LEU A 189 2.55 18.14 21.80
N VAL A 190 3.48 19.05 21.57
CA VAL A 190 4.91 18.85 21.79
C VAL A 190 5.51 19.97 22.62
N GLU A 191 6.57 19.64 23.34
CA GLU A 191 7.42 20.56 24.08
C GLU A 191 8.82 20.55 23.48
N LEU A 192 9.39 21.72 23.25
CA LEU A 192 10.76 21.89 22.78
C LEU A 192 11.73 21.86 23.97
N GLU A 193 13.02 21.69 23.70
CA GLU A 193 14.07 21.65 24.73
C GLU A 193 14.15 22.91 25.62
N ASP A 194 13.68 24.06 25.12
CA ASP A 194 13.62 25.32 25.88
C ASP A 194 12.36 25.46 26.76
N GLY A 195 11.52 24.41 26.83
CA GLY A 195 10.26 24.38 27.58
C GLY A 195 9.07 24.98 26.82
N THR A 196 9.27 25.44 25.59
CA THR A 196 8.19 25.99 24.77
C THR A 196 7.23 24.88 24.34
N GLN A 197 5.95 25.04 24.67
CA GLN A 197 4.88 24.12 24.28
C GLN A 197 4.13 24.62 23.06
N GLY A 198 3.64 23.69 22.23
CA GLY A 198 2.85 24.04 21.06
C GLY A 198 2.28 22.84 20.32
N SER A 199 1.54 23.13 19.25
CA SER A 199 0.88 22.12 18.42
C SER A 199 1.76 21.69 17.24
N VAL A 200 1.46 20.50 16.71
CA VAL A 200 2.05 19.98 15.47
C VAL A 200 1.22 20.42 14.26
N CYS A 201 1.87 20.80 13.17
CA CYS A 201 1.25 21.19 11.91
C CYS A 201 0.57 19.98 11.22
N SER A 202 -0.67 20.12 10.78
CA SER A 202 -1.43 19.02 10.17
C SER A 202 -1.03 18.68 8.73
N ASP A 203 -0.32 19.57 8.02
CA ASP A 203 -0.08 19.39 6.58
C ASP A 203 0.70 18.12 6.23
N HIS A 204 1.65 17.76 7.09
CA HIS A 204 2.57 16.64 6.89
C HIS A 204 2.35 15.48 7.87
N PHE A 205 1.40 15.63 8.78
CA PHE A 205 1.02 14.60 9.73
C PHE A 205 -0.04 13.71 9.09
N LYS A 206 0.31 12.46 8.76
CA LYS A 206 -0.56 11.51 8.04
C LYS A 206 -0.84 10.26 8.90
N GLY A 207 -1.47 9.25 8.30
CA GLY A 207 -1.87 8.03 9.01
C GLY A 207 -0.70 7.29 9.67
N ALA A 208 0.49 7.27 9.05
CA ALA A 208 1.66 6.63 9.63
C ALA A 208 2.10 7.33 10.94
N GLU A 209 2.15 8.66 10.96
CA GLU A 209 2.43 9.45 12.16
C GLU A 209 1.36 9.21 13.23
N ALA A 210 0.08 9.16 12.83
CA ALA A 210 -1.03 8.91 13.76
C ALA A 210 -0.95 7.53 14.43
N ILE A 211 -0.56 6.49 13.68
CA ILE A 211 -0.35 5.14 14.22
C ILE A 211 0.77 5.15 15.27
N VAL A 212 1.90 5.79 14.97
CA VAL A 212 3.02 5.92 15.91
C VAL A 212 2.59 6.68 17.16
N TYR A 213 1.87 7.79 16.99
CA TYR A 213 1.32 8.59 18.08
C TYR A 213 0.40 7.78 19.00
N CYS A 214 -0.62 7.11 18.44
CA CYS A 214 -1.60 6.34 19.20
C CYS A 214 -0.98 5.19 19.98
N ARG A 215 0.01 4.51 19.37
CA ARG A 215 0.80 3.50 20.05
C ARG A 215 1.64 4.11 21.18
N GLN A 216 2.31 5.22 20.92
CA GLN A 216 3.17 5.90 21.90
C GLN A 216 2.38 6.31 23.15
N ILE A 217 1.14 6.80 23.01
CA ILE A 217 0.29 7.18 24.14
C ILE A 217 -0.52 6.01 24.72
N GLY A 218 -0.40 4.80 24.17
CA GLY A 218 -1.13 3.61 24.60
C GLY A 218 -2.65 3.68 24.37
N ALA A 219 -3.10 4.47 23.40
CA ALA A 219 -4.53 4.70 23.12
C ALA A 219 -5.08 3.85 21.96
N GLY A 220 -4.25 3.02 21.33
CA GLY A 220 -4.68 2.14 20.25
C GLY A 220 -3.54 1.68 19.34
N ILE A 221 -3.91 0.92 18.31
CA ILE A 221 -3.00 0.45 17.26
C ILE A 221 -3.21 1.20 15.93
N GLY A 222 -4.32 1.94 15.82
CA GLY A 222 -4.68 2.77 14.68
C GLY A 222 -4.78 4.24 15.06
N GLY A 223 -4.61 5.13 14.07
CA GLY A 223 -4.76 6.55 14.27
C GLY A 223 -5.31 7.26 13.02
N ARG A 224 -6.35 8.07 13.20
CA ARG A 224 -6.91 8.95 12.18
C ARG A 224 -6.50 10.39 12.44
N VAL A 225 -5.95 11.06 11.43
CA VAL A 225 -5.58 12.48 11.54
C VAL A 225 -6.80 13.35 11.30
N ILE A 226 -7.00 14.32 12.19
CA ILE A 226 -8.07 15.30 12.14
C ILE A 226 -7.43 16.67 12.25
N PRO A 227 -7.41 17.45 11.17
CA PRO A 227 -7.02 18.85 11.23
C PRO A 227 -8.00 19.61 12.13
N MET A 228 -7.51 20.36 13.11
CA MET A 228 -8.36 21.14 14.01
C MET A 228 -7.86 22.57 14.19
N PRO A 229 -8.75 23.54 14.49
CA PRO A 229 -8.32 24.89 14.81
C PRO A 229 -7.41 24.92 16.04
N GLN A 230 -6.33 25.71 15.99
CA GLN A 230 -5.32 25.72 17.06
C GLN A 230 -5.87 26.11 18.44
N HIS A 231 -6.87 27.00 18.51
CA HIS A 231 -7.50 27.39 19.78
C HIS A 231 -8.24 26.23 20.48
N HIS A 232 -8.59 25.15 19.76
CA HIS A 232 -9.17 23.93 20.34
C HIS A 232 -8.11 22.98 20.92
N THR A 233 -6.82 23.23 20.70
CA THR A 233 -5.74 22.38 21.24
C THR A 233 -5.46 22.61 22.71
N GLY A 234 -5.96 23.71 23.29
CA GLY A 234 -5.72 24.10 24.68
C GLY A 234 -4.36 24.76 24.94
N VAL A 235 -3.57 25.06 23.89
CA VAL A 235 -2.33 25.82 24.00
C VAL A 235 -2.54 27.24 23.48
N ASP A 236 -2.18 28.24 24.28
CA ASP A 236 -2.32 29.67 23.95
C ASP A 236 -1.15 30.14 23.06
N ARG A 237 -1.20 29.75 21.78
CA ARG A 237 -0.18 30.14 20.79
C ARG A 237 -0.75 30.26 19.39
N ASN A 238 -0.40 31.35 18.70
CA ASN A 238 -0.74 31.59 17.30
C ASN A 238 0.28 30.90 16.37
N GLY A 239 0.24 29.57 16.30
CA GLY A 239 1.04 28.82 15.33
C GLY A 239 1.39 27.41 15.79
N SER A 240 1.51 26.49 14.83
CA SER A 240 2.19 25.22 15.05
C SER A 240 3.69 25.45 15.18
N ILE A 241 4.34 24.61 15.97
CA ILE A 241 5.75 24.77 16.33
C ILE A 241 6.62 23.62 15.83
N ALA A 242 5.99 22.56 15.32
CA ALA A 242 6.66 21.39 14.77
C ALA A 242 5.94 20.83 13.54
N ILE A 243 6.72 20.40 12.54
CA ILE A 243 6.31 19.51 11.47
C ILE A 243 6.87 18.13 11.82
N ILE A 244 6.00 17.14 11.89
CA ILE A 244 6.37 15.73 12.04
C ILE A 244 5.83 14.99 10.83
N GLY A 245 6.67 14.19 10.19
CA GLY A 245 6.27 13.36 9.07
C GLY A 245 7.32 12.33 8.68
N PHE A 246 7.06 11.59 7.60
CA PHE A 246 7.93 10.50 7.13
C PHE A 246 8.14 9.38 8.15
N CYS A 247 7.13 9.12 8.98
CA CYS A 247 7.08 7.87 9.73
C CYS A 247 6.84 6.70 8.75
N TYR A 248 7.41 5.55 9.06
CA TYR A 248 7.09 4.27 8.43
C TYR A 248 5.89 3.57 9.10
N GLY A 249 5.52 4.00 10.31
CA GLY A 249 4.41 3.45 11.10
C GLY A 249 4.84 2.39 12.12
N ASN A 250 6.09 1.92 12.06
CA ASN A 250 6.63 0.91 12.98
C ASN A 250 7.46 1.51 14.13
N GLU A 251 7.77 2.80 14.07
CA GLU A 251 8.51 3.55 15.08
C GLU A 251 7.90 3.42 16.49
N SER A 252 8.75 3.53 17.50
CA SER A 252 8.35 3.55 18.90
C SER A 252 7.81 4.91 19.34
N SER A 253 8.33 5.99 18.76
CA SER A 253 7.95 7.36 19.10
C SER A 253 7.96 8.28 17.88
N LEU A 254 7.13 9.32 17.92
CA LEU A 254 7.14 10.39 16.91
C LEU A 254 8.51 11.09 16.77
N SER A 255 9.35 11.08 17.81
CA SER A 255 10.71 11.62 17.72
C SER A 255 11.64 10.79 16.85
N ASP A 256 11.29 9.53 16.56
CA ASP A 256 12.07 8.65 15.67
C ASP A 256 11.80 8.98 14.18
N CYS A 257 10.68 9.66 13.90
CA CYS A 257 10.30 10.12 12.57
C CYS A 257 11.08 11.39 12.15
N ARG A 258 10.81 11.91 10.95
CA ARG A 258 11.42 13.17 10.53
C ARG A 258 10.68 14.34 11.18
N THR A 259 11.38 15.06 12.04
CA THR A 259 10.85 16.21 12.77
C THR A 259 11.60 17.49 12.43
N TYR A 260 10.87 18.59 12.33
CA TYR A 260 11.39 19.96 12.22
C TYR A 260 10.64 20.85 13.20
N ALA A 261 11.34 21.49 14.13
CA ALA A 261 10.71 22.31 15.16
C ALA A 261 11.36 23.67 15.32
N SER A 262 10.60 24.65 15.80
CA SER A 262 11.10 26.01 15.99
C SER A 262 10.35 26.69 17.14
N PRO A 263 11.07 27.31 18.10
CA PRO A 263 10.45 28.13 19.12
C PRO A 263 9.67 29.29 18.52
N ASP A 264 10.09 29.86 17.39
CA ASP A 264 9.40 30.99 16.75
C ASP A 264 8.17 30.56 15.91
N GLY A 265 7.86 29.27 15.89
CA GLY A 265 6.85 28.69 15.00
C GLY A 265 7.41 28.25 13.65
N ILE A 266 6.59 27.55 12.88
CA ILE A 266 6.95 26.95 11.60
C ILE A 266 6.01 27.37 10.48
N LEU A 267 6.48 27.27 9.23
CA LEU A 267 5.64 27.54 8.07
C LEU A 267 4.75 26.33 7.76
N CYS A 268 3.51 26.39 8.25
CA CYS A 268 2.43 25.47 7.88
C CYS A 268 1.57 26.17 6.79
N LYS A 269 1.21 25.46 5.72
CA LYS A 269 0.24 25.91 4.72
C LYS A 269 -1.15 26.06 5.32
N SER A 270 -1.54 25.15 6.22
CA SER A 270 -2.76 25.29 7.00
C SER A 270 -2.51 26.03 8.32
N ASN A 271 -3.51 26.74 8.81
CA ASN A 271 -3.52 27.30 10.17
C ASN A 271 -4.08 26.29 11.19
N LEU A 272 -4.02 24.99 10.86
CA LEU A 272 -4.62 23.91 11.63
C LEU A 272 -3.56 23.09 12.34
N ALA A 273 -3.93 22.58 13.51
CA ALA A 273 -3.14 21.65 14.29
C ALA A 273 -3.54 20.20 13.94
N ALA A 274 -2.59 19.28 14.07
CA ALA A 274 -2.87 17.86 14.01
C ALA A 274 -3.53 17.40 15.32
N ALA A 275 -4.69 16.76 15.20
CA ALA A 275 -5.24 15.90 16.23
C ALA A 275 -5.39 14.48 15.70
N VAL A 276 -5.48 13.53 16.61
CA VAL A 276 -5.60 12.12 16.26
C VAL A 276 -6.78 11.48 16.98
N GLU A 277 -7.63 10.77 16.26
CA GLU A 277 -8.53 9.79 16.86
C GLU A 277 -7.82 8.44 16.88
N CYS A 278 -7.64 7.85 18.06
CA CYS A 278 -6.99 6.56 18.21
C CYS A 278 -8.01 5.42 18.24
N MET A 279 -7.67 4.32 17.56
CA MET A 279 -8.55 3.17 17.38
C MET A 279 -7.85 1.90 17.83
N SER A 280 -8.61 0.99 18.45
CA SER A 280 -8.13 -0.33 18.85
C SER A 280 -8.34 -1.40 17.77
N ASP A 281 -9.28 -1.14 16.87
CA ASP A 281 -9.60 -1.98 15.72
C ASP A 281 -9.25 -1.22 14.43
N LEU A 282 -8.91 -1.96 13.38
CA LEU A 282 -8.54 -1.39 12.09
C LEU A 282 -9.18 -2.19 10.94
N PRO A 283 -9.66 -1.53 9.89
CA PRO A 283 -9.92 -2.20 8.63
C PRO A 283 -8.61 -2.66 7.98
N ASP A 284 -8.67 -3.75 7.23
CA ASP A 284 -7.54 -4.26 6.44
C ASP A 284 -8.04 -4.62 5.04
N LEU A 285 -7.79 -3.73 4.09
CA LEU A 285 -8.28 -3.84 2.73
C LEU A 285 -7.32 -4.65 1.87
N VAL A 286 -7.79 -5.82 1.43
CA VAL A 286 -7.02 -6.76 0.63
C VAL A 286 -7.62 -6.83 -0.78
N PRO A 287 -6.89 -6.38 -1.81
CA PRO A 287 -7.32 -6.57 -3.20
C PRO A 287 -7.29 -8.05 -3.60
N ASP A 288 -8.36 -8.54 -4.24
CA ASP A 288 -8.41 -9.90 -4.79
C ASP A 288 -7.63 -9.97 -6.11
N ARG A 289 -6.44 -10.56 -6.00
CA ARG A 289 -5.55 -10.82 -7.12
C ARG A 289 -6.20 -11.71 -8.20
N TYR A 290 -7.01 -12.70 -7.83
CA TYR A 290 -7.56 -13.63 -8.80
C TYR A 290 -8.56 -12.92 -9.71
N SER A 291 -9.49 -12.15 -9.13
CA SER A 291 -10.43 -11.34 -9.89
C SER A 291 -9.72 -10.36 -10.83
N LEU A 292 -8.62 -9.75 -10.38
CA LEU A 292 -7.80 -8.86 -11.21
C LEU A 292 -7.24 -9.59 -12.45
N GLU A 293 -6.61 -10.75 -12.25
CA GLU A 293 -5.99 -11.53 -13.32
C GLU A 293 -7.03 -12.12 -14.28
N SER A 294 -8.08 -12.75 -13.75
CA SER A 294 -9.05 -13.53 -14.54
C SER A 294 -10.01 -12.67 -15.36
N SER A 295 -10.21 -11.40 -14.99
CA SER A 295 -11.10 -10.48 -15.69
C SER A 295 -10.38 -9.46 -16.56
N SER A 296 -9.06 -9.60 -16.71
CA SER A 296 -8.26 -8.64 -17.48
C SER A 296 -8.42 -8.83 -18.99
N TYR A 297 -8.71 -7.76 -19.73
CA TYR A 297 -8.76 -7.77 -21.20
C TYR A 297 -8.50 -6.39 -21.79
N LEU A 298 -8.16 -6.38 -23.08
CA LEU A 298 -7.97 -5.15 -23.85
C LEU A 298 -9.24 -4.77 -24.58
N GLN A 299 -9.63 -3.50 -24.47
CA GLN A 299 -10.71 -2.91 -25.26
C GLN A 299 -10.21 -1.67 -25.99
N ARG A 300 -10.58 -1.53 -27.26
CA ARG A 300 -10.40 -0.28 -28.00
C ARG A 300 -11.72 0.49 -28.02
N MET A 301 -11.70 1.73 -27.59
CA MET A 301 -12.88 2.61 -27.55
C MET A 301 -12.53 3.98 -28.13
N SER A 302 -13.47 4.62 -28.83
CA SER A 302 -13.31 6.02 -29.22
C SER A 302 -13.57 6.94 -28.03
N LEU A 303 -12.91 8.10 -27.98
CA LEU A 303 -13.17 9.11 -26.95
C LEU A 303 -14.62 9.58 -26.94
N TRP A 304 -15.32 9.52 -28.10
CA TRP A 304 -16.76 9.75 -28.19
C TRP A 304 -17.59 8.87 -27.24
N LEU A 305 -17.18 7.60 -27.05
CA LEU A 305 -17.90 6.66 -26.16
C LEU A 305 -17.47 6.81 -24.69
N LEU A 306 -16.55 7.71 -24.38
CA LEU A 306 -15.93 7.87 -23.07
C LEU A 306 -16.24 9.24 -22.45
N GLU A 307 -17.32 9.91 -22.87
CA GLU A 307 -17.69 11.26 -22.41
C GLU A 307 -17.82 11.33 -20.88
N CYS A 308 -18.54 10.37 -20.27
CA CYS A 308 -18.65 10.25 -18.82
C CYS A 308 -17.29 10.02 -18.12
N ALA A 309 -16.45 9.16 -18.69
CA ALA A 309 -15.14 8.89 -18.11
C ALA A 309 -14.16 10.07 -18.28
N LEU A 310 -14.38 10.93 -19.29
CA LEU A 310 -13.65 12.16 -19.47
C LEU A 310 -14.02 13.19 -18.41
N GLU A 311 -15.31 13.37 -18.12
CA GLU A 311 -15.81 14.23 -17.04
C GLU A 311 -15.25 13.81 -15.67
N GLU A 312 -15.03 12.50 -15.46
CA GLU A 312 -14.49 11.94 -14.21
C GLU A 312 -12.96 11.93 -14.09
N ASN A 313 -12.22 12.47 -15.06
CA ASN A 313 -10.75 12.44 -15.03
C ASN A 313 -10.15 11.01 -15.03
N CYS A 314 -10.78 10.06 -15.72
CA CYS A 314 -10.40 8.64 -15.72
C CYS A 314 -9.34 8.25 -16.75
N LEU A 315 -8.76 9.24 -17.44
CA LEU A 315 -7.70 9.04 -18.42
C LEU A 315 -6.42 9.77 -17.95
N PRO A 316 -5.24 9.43 -18.49
CA PRO A 316 -4.02 10.15 -18.19
C PRO A 316 -4.10 11.62 -18.65
N ASP A 317 -3.39 12.53 -17.96
CA ASP A 317 -3.31 13.97 -18.29
C ASP A 317 -2.98 14.25 -19.76
N THR A 318 -2.21 13.35 -20.39
CA THR A 318 -1.85 13.45 -21.81
C THR A 318 -3.08 13.46 -22.73
N VAL A 319 -4.15 12.75 -22.36
CA VAL A 319 -5.39 12.72 -23.14
C VAL A 319 -6.09 14.08 -23.08
N TYR A 320 -6.21 14.68 -21.90
CA TYR A 320 -6.81 16.00 -21.73
C TYR A 320 -6.03 17.08 -22.49
N GLN A 321 -4.70 17.02 -22.47
CA GLN A 321 -3.87 17.90 -23.28
C GLN A 321 -4.09 17.75 -24.79
N ILE A 322 -4.41 16.54 -25.28
CA ILE A 322 -4.74 16.29 -26.68
C ILE A 322 -6.10 16.89 -27.04
N ILE A 323 -7.09 16.75 -26.15
CA ILE A 323 -8.44 17.31 -26.30
C ILE A 323 -8.37 18.83 -26.38
N ASP A 324 -7.66 19.48 -25.45
CA ASP A 324 -7.49 20.94 -25.41
C ASP A 324 -6.84 21.48 -26.69
N ARG A 325 -5.90 20.72 -27.26
CA ARG A 325 -5.22 21.08 -28.52
C ARG A 325 -6.06 20.80 -29.76
N ASN A 326 -7.05 19.90 -29.70
CA ASN A 326 -7.84 19.46 -30.86
C ASN A 326 -9.34 19.28 -30.52
N PRO A 327 -10.03 20.33 -30.03
CA PRO A 327 -11.38 20.21 -29.47
C PRO A 327 -12.42 19.74 -30.50
N GLY A 328 -12.19 19.96 -31.80
CA GLY A 328 -13.13 19.57 -32.86
C GLY A 328 -12.95 18.16 -33.42
N ASN A 329 -11.92 17.41 -33.03
CA ASN A 329 -11.59 16.13 -33.69
C ASN A 329 -11.13 15.01 -32.74
N TYR A 330 -11.11 15.25 -31.43
CA TYR A 330 -10.69 14.24 -30.46
C TYR A 330 -11.67 13.05 -30.37
N ALA A 331 -12.95 13.28 -30.63
CA ALA A 331 -14.03 12.29 -30.51
C ALA A 331 -13.75 10.96 -31.22
N TRP A 332 -13.06 11.01 -32.37
CA TRP A 332 -12.74 9.83 -33.18
C TRP A 332 -11.43 9.13 -32.80
N MET A 333 -10.63 9.73 -31.91
CA MET A 333 -9.40 9.12 -31.42
C MET A 333 -9.75 7.90 -30.59
N THR A 334 -9.07 6.79 -30.87
CA THR A 334 -9.28 5.54 -30.14
C THR A 334 -8.26 5.41 -29.01
N ARG A 335 -8.72 5.00 -27.83
CA ARG A 335 -7.88 4.58 -26.71
C ARG A 335 -7.88 3.07 -26.60
N THR A 336 -6.75 2.50 -26.23
CA THR A 336 -6.59 1.08 -25.88
C THR A 336 -6.55 0.97 -24.37
N LEU A 337 -7.59 0.39 -23.80
CA LEU A 337 -7.84 0.32 -22.37
C LEU A 337 -7.59 -1.11 -21.90
N LEU A 338 -6.72 -1.28 -20.90
CA LEU A 338 -6.61 -2.52 -20.13
C LEU A 338 -7.67 -2.49 -19.04
N ARG A 339 -8.76 -3.22 -19.26
CA ARG A 339 -9.86 -3.39 -18.29
C ARG A 339 -9.60 -4.57 -17.37
N PHE A 340 -10.11 -4.49 -16.15
CA PHE A 340 -9.96 -5.51 -15.10
C PHE A 340 -10.93 -5.23 -13.96
N SER A 341 -11.34 -6.23 -13.21
CA SER A 341 -12.14 -6.02 -11.99
C SER A 341 -11.24 -5.73 -10.81
N SER A 342 -11.62 -4.78 -9.96
CA SER A 342 -11.00 -4.50 -8.67
C SER A 342 -11.97 -4.88 -7.58
N VAL A 343 -11.71 -6.01 -6.93
CA VAL A 343 -12.48 -6.49 -5.78
C VAL A 343 -11.62 -6.30 -4.54
N ILE A 344 -12.15 -5.63 -3.52
CA ILE A 344 -11.41 -5.30 -2.31
C ILE A 344 -12.20 -5.82 -1.12
N GLU A 345 -11.59 -6.75 -0.37
CA GLU A 345 -12.16 -7.34 0.83
C GLU A 345 -11.65 -6.61 2.07
N ASN A 346 -12.52 -6.31 3.02
CA ASN A 346 -12.10 -5.89 4.34
C ASN A 346 -11.92 -7.12 5.25
N THR A 347 -10.67 -7.53 5.44
CA THR A 347 -10.27 -8.65 6.33
C THR A 347 -9.92 -8.20 7.75
N GLY A 348 -10.02 -6.89 8.02
CA GLY A 348 -9.74 -6.29 9.31
C GLY A 348 -10.84 -6.53 10.34
N THR A 349 -10.72 -5.86 11.49
CA THR A 349 -11.68 -5.99 12.61
C THR A 349 -12.63 -4.80 12.74
N ALA A 350 -12.40 -3.73 11.97
CA ALA A 350 -13.25 -2.54 11.95
C ALA A 350 -13.78 -2.25 10.54
N ASP A 351 -14.87 -1.50 10.47
CA ASP A 351 -15.40 -0.99 9.21
C ASP A 351 -14.37 -0.10 8.52
N PHE A 352 -14.25 -0.24 7.19
CA PHE A 352 -13.58 0.77 6.38
C PHE A 352 -14.60 1.84 6.03
N LYS A 353 -14.26 3.11 6.27
CA LYS A 353 -15.14 4.25 5.98
C LYS A 353 -14.40 5.33 5.20
N PRO A 354 -15.11 6.09 4.34
CA PRO A 354 -14.52 7.23 3.67
C PRO A 354 -14.08 8.30 4.67
N LEU A 355 -13.01 9.02 4.31
CA LEU A 355 -12.48 10.12 5.13
C LEU A 355 -13.41 11.35 5.13
N GLU A 356 -14.05 11.61 3.99
CA GLU A 356 -14.92 12.76 3.84
C GLU A 356 -16.29 12.51 4.49
N GLU A 357 -16.79 13.51 5.22
CA GLU A 357 -18.16 13.47 5.75
C GLU A 357 -19.18 13.44 4.60
N PRO A 358 -20.37 12.83 4.79
CA PRO A 358 -21.39 12.72 3.75
C PRO A 358 -21.70 14.04 3.06
N GLU A 359 -21.77 15.11 3.85
CA GLU A 359 -21.38 16.50 3.57
C GLU A 359 -20.79 16.77 2.18
N ASN A 360 -19.57 16.29 2.04
CA ASN A 360 -18.62 16.59 0.98
C ASN A 360 -18.60 15.52 -0.12
N TRP A 361 -19.48 14.52 -0.07
CA TRP A 361 -19.57 13.52 -1.13
C TRP A 361 -20.11 14.17 -2.41
N GLU A 362 -19.47 13.84 -3.53
CA GLU A 362 -19.77 14.44 -4.82
C GLU A 362 -20.72 13.50 -5.61
N TRP A 363 -21.88 13.99 -6.05
CA TRP A 363 -22.79 13.21 -6.88
C TRP A 363 -22.26 13.12 -8.31
N HIS A 364 -22.21 11.92 -8.88
CA HIS A 364 -21.84 11.73 -10.27
C HIS A 364 -23.03 11.28 -11.13
N ALA A 365 -23.44 12.12 -12.08
CA ALA A 365 -24.64 11.90 -12.88
C ALA A 365 -24.53 10.68 -13.80
N CYS A 366 -23.34 10.40 -14.33
CA CYS A 366 -23.10 9.26 -15.20
C CYS A 366 -23.29 7.91 -14.50
N HIS A 367 -23.02 7.86 -13.19
CA HIS A 367 -23.08 6.63 -12.40
C HIS A 367 -24.24 6.60 -11.41
N MET A 368 -24.96 7.72 -11.32
CA MET A 368 -26.14 7.92 -10.48
C MET A 368 -25.89 7.53 -9.02
N HIS A 369 -24.74 7.90 -8.46
CA HIS A 369 -24.45 7.73 -7.04
C HIS A 369 -23.40 8.76 -6.56
N TYR A 370 -23.20 8.81 -5.25
CA TYR A 370 -22.24 9.71 -4.60
C TYR A 370 -20.86 9.06 -4.48
N HIS A 371 -19.80 9.77 -4.87
CA HIS A 371 -18.42 9.39 -4.64
C HIS A 371 -17.96 9.91 -3.27
N SER A 372 -17.58 9.01 -2.36
CA SER A 372 -17.14 9.37 -1.00
C SER A 372 -15.62 9.56 -0.86
N MET A 373 -14.85 9.22 -1.88
CA MET A 373 -13.40 9.42 -1.96
C MET A 373 -12.98 9.80 -3.38
N LYS A 374 -12.15 10.83 -3.50
CA LYS A 374 -11.62 11.30 -4.78
C LYS A 374 -10.69 10.29 -5.46
N VAL A 375 -9.91 9.57 -4.67
CA VAL A 375 -9.03 8.50 -5.14
C VAL A 375 -9.07 7.37 -4.12
N PHE A 376 -9.67 6.25 -4.50
CA PHE A 376 -9.70 5.05 -3.66
C PHE A 376 -8.64 4.05 -4.09
N SER A 377 -8.56 3.82 -5.41
CA SER A 377 -7.58 2.92 -6.01
C SER A 377 -6.79 3.62 -7.11
N ARG A 378 -5.49 3.32 -7.14
CA ARG A 378 -4.54 3.76 -8.17
C ARG A 378 -4.03 2.56 -8.92
N TYR A 379 -4.03 2.68 -10.23
CA TYR A 379 -3.65 1.63 -11.17
C TYR A 379 -2.45 2.10 -11.97
N GLU A 380 -1.33 1.40 -11.88
CA GLU A 380 -0.04 1.85 -12.40
C GLU A 380 0.53 0.80 -13.36
N VAL A 381 0.96 1.24 -14.54
CA VAL A 381 1.76 0.42 -15.46
C VAL A 381 3.18 0.92 -15.40
N ILE A 382 4.08 0.02 -14.98
CA ILE A 382 5.46 0.32 -14.65
C ILE A 382 6.38 -0.49 -15.56
N ASP A 383 7.42 0.16 -16.09
CA ASP A 383 8.43 -0.50 -16.91
C ASP A 383 9.43 -1.33 -16.08
N PRO A 384 10.30 -2.12 -16.72
CA PRO A 384 11.35 -2.86 -16.01
C PRO A 384 12.33 -1.97 -15.22
N ASP A 385 12.50 -0.71 -15.61
CA ASP A 385 13.34 0.30 -14.97
C ASP A 385 12.64 1.03 -13.79
N GLN A 386 11.44 0.58 -13.39
CA GLN A 386 10.60 1.18 -12.34
C GLN A 386 10.08 2.58 -12.67
N ARG A 387 9.96 2.94 -13.96
CA ARG A 387 9.32 4.19 -14.39
C ARG A 387 7.82 3.98 -14.57
N LEU A 388 7.04 4.92 -14.06
CA LEU A 388 5.59 4.98 -14.27
C LEU A 388 5.32 5.39 -15.72
N LEU A 389 4.68 4.51 -16.50
CA LEU A 389 4.35 4.75 -17.90
C LEU A 389 2.92 5.25 -18.10
N SER A 390 1.98 4.72 -17.30
CA SER A 390 0.59 5.14 -17.33
C SER A 390 -0.04 4.96 -15.95
N VAL A 391 -1.02 5.80 -15.67
CA VAL A 391 -1.79 5.80 -14.44
C VAL A 391 -3.27 5.85 -14.78
N GLY A 392 -4.04 4.94 -14.18
CA GLY A 392 -5.48 5.04 -14.04
C GLY A 392 -5.82 5.37 -12.60
N LEU A 393 -6.83 6.20 -12.41
CA LEU A 393 -7.38 6.51 -11.09
C LEU A 393 -8.83 6.02 -11.05
N LYS A 394 -9.20 5.46 -9.91
CA LYS A 394 -10.58 5.15 -9.59
C LYS A 394 -10.94 5.93 -8.34
N ALA A 395 -11.80 6.93 -8.49
CA ALA A 395 -12.57 7.46 -7.37
C ALA A 395 -13.32 6.30 -6.72
N SER A 396 -13.60 6.33 -5.42
CA SER A 396 -14.58 5.37 -4.90
C SER A 396 -15.92 5.81 -5.47
N PHE A 397 -16.34 5.16 -6.54
CA PHE A 397 -17.67 5.33 -7.12
C PHE A 397 -18.68 5.22 -5.97
N CYS A 398 -18.63 4.10 -5.24
CA CYS A 398 -19.50 3.83 -4.11
C CYS A 398 -18.84 2.78 -3.22
N LEU A 399 -18.52 3.09 -1.96
CA LEU A 399 -18.06 2.05 -1.03
C LEU A 399 -19.26 1.31 -0.44
N GLU A 400 -19.47 0.06 -0.81
CA GLU A 400 -20.59 -0.74 -0.31
C GLU A 400 -20.26 -2.21 -0.07
N ASP A 401 -21.10 -2.88 0.71
CA ASP A 401 -21.00 -4.30 0.98
C ASP A 401 -21.69 -5.11 -0.14
N ASN A 402 -21.04 -5.25 -1.30
CA ASN A 402 -21.62 -5.99 -2.43
C ASN A 402 -21.85 -7.47 -2.10
N VAL A 403 -20.86 -8.10 -1.47
CA VAL A 403 -20.92 -9.50 -1.03
C VAL A 403 -20.22 -9.65 0.32
N CYS A 404 -20.76 -10.49 1.20
CA CYS A 404 -20.15 -10.79 2.49
C CYS A 404 -19.98 -12.29 2.70
N GLN A 405 -19.04 -12.65 3.58
CA GLN A 405 -18.85 -14.01 4.05
C GLN A 405 -20.10 -14.55 4.75
N SER A 406 -20.21 -15.88 4.84
CA SER A 406 -21.36 -16.53 5.46
C SER A 406 -21.52 -16.11 6.92
N GLY A 407 -22.72 -15.69 7.31
CA GLY A 407 -23.01 -15.22 8.66
C GLY A 407 -22.70 -13.74 8.91
N VAL A 408 -22.06 -13.05 7.97
CA VAL A 408 -21.83 -11.60 8.03
C VAL A 408 -22.99 -10.87 7.35
N ARG A 409 -23.54 -9.85 8.01
CA ARG A 409 -24.65 -9.05 7.48
C ARG A 409 -24.10 -7.77 6.83
N PRO A 410 -24.44 -7.46 5.57
CA PRO A 410 -24.05 -6.20 4.93
C PRO A 410 -24.70 -5.00 5.63
N VAL A 411 -23.93 -3.93 5.82
CA VAL A 411 -24.31 -2.69 6.50
C VAL A 411 -24.34 -1.51 5.53
N TYR A 412 -23.33 -1.40 4.67
CA TYR A 412 -23.14 -0.25 3.79
C TYR A 412 -23.80 -0.49 2.43
N ARG A 413 -24.59 0.48 1.99
CA ARG A 413 -25.28 0.48 0.70
C ARG A 413 -25.37 1.89 0.17
N CYS A 414 -24.85 2.08 -1.04
CA CYS A 414 -25.03 3.34 -1.71
C CYS A 414 -26.47 3.51 -2.18
N SER A 415 -26.84 4.77 -2.31
CA SER A 415 -28.12 5.16 -2.85
C SER A 415 -27.93 5.63 -4.29
N ASN A 416 -28.87 5.22 -5.14
CA ASN A 416 -29.00 5.70 -6.51
C ASN A 416 -29.98 6.86 -6.66
N VAL A 417 -30.46 7.41 -5.54
CA VAL A 417 -31.37 8.56 -5.50
C VAL A 417 -30.58 9.76 -4.99
N ILE A 418 -30.59 10.84 -5.77
CA ILE A 418 -29.80 12.05 -5.48
C ILE A 418 -30.08 12.67 -4.10
N ASP A 419 -31.32 12.56 -3.63
CA ASP A 419 -31.76 13.14 -2.35
C ASP A 419 -31.37 12.28 -1.13
N THR A 420 -30.91 11.05 -1.35
CA THR A 420 -30.45 10.16 -0.29
C THR A 420 -28.99 9.79 -0.53
N LYS A 421 -28.07 10.21 0.35
CA LYS A 421 -26.63 9.91 0.19
C LYS A 421 -26.27 8.43 0.44
N GLY A 422 -27.15 7.69 1.11
CA GLY A 422 -26.91 6.30 1.52
C GLY A 422 -25.89 6.20 2.65
N THR A 423 -25.40 4.99 2.91
CA THR A 423 -24.28 4.72 3.82
C THR A 423 -23.12 4.14 3.01
N GLN A 424 -21.90 4.62 3.27
CA GLN A 424 -20.72 4.16 2.54
C GLN A 424 -19.64 3.64 3.48
N GLY A 425 -19.04 2.52 3.07
CA GLY A 425 -18.02 1.80 3.81
C GLY A 425 -17.94 0.34 3.38
N ILE A 426 -16.99 -0.40 3.96
CA ILE A 426 -16.83 -1.84 3.74
C ILE A 426 -16.73 -2.50 5.13
N SER A 427 -17.72 -3.31 5.47
CA SER A 427 -17.77 -4.02 6.76
C SER A 427 -16.72 -5.14 6.84
N PRO A 428 -16.21 -5.50 8.03
CA PRO A 428 -15.38 -6.68 8.22
C PRO A 428 -16.02 -7.95 7.64
N GLY A 429 -15.28 -8.68 6.81
CA GLY A 429 -15.75 -9.87 6.10
C GLY A 429 -16.67 -9.59 4.91
N CYS A 430 -16.79 -8.33 4.47
CA CYS A 430 -17.45 -7.95 3.24
C CYS A 430 -16.44 -7.44 2.20
N ARG A 431 -16.87 -7.40 0.94
CA ARG A 431 -16.08 -6.90 -0.19
C ARG A 431 -16.85 -5.92 -1.05
N ASP A 432 -16.14 -4.90 -1.51
CA ASP A 432 -16.56 -3.94 -2.53
C ASP A 432 -16.03 -4.42 -3.89
N MET A 433 -16.87 -4.39 -4.91
CA MET A 433 -16.63 -5.01 -6.21
C MET A 433 -16.81 -4.01 -7.36
N TYR A 434 -15.70 -3.56 -7.94
CA TYR A 434 -15.68 -2.80 -9.19
C TYR A 434 -15.41 -3.73 -10.35
N LEU A 435 -16.43 -4.00 -11.16
CA LEU A 435 -16.34 -4.95 -12.27
C LEU A 435 -15.69 -4.32 -13.51
N HIS A 436 -15.01 -5.16 -14.28
CA HIS A 436 -14.23 -4.78 -15.47
C HIS A 436 -15.02 -4.00 -16.55
N ASP A 437 -16.34 -4.14 -16.58
CA ASP A 437 -17.25 -3.49 -17.52
C ASP A 437 -17.71 -2.11 -17.05
N TYR A 438 -17.46 -1.74 -15.80
CA TYR A 438 -17.78 -0.40 -15.28
C TYR A 438 -16.88 0.67 -15.91
N ASP A 439 -17.39 1.89 -16.00
CA ASP A 439 -16.58 3.01 -16.45
C ASP A 439 -15.45 3.33 -15.47
N CYS A 440 -14.36 3.88 -16.00
CA CYS A 440 -13.11 4.17 -15.27
C CYS A 440 -12.41 2.94 -14.67
N GLN A 441 -12.89 1.74 -14.96
CA GLN A 441 -12.31 0.50 -14.45
C GLN A 441 -11.27 -0.05 -15.44
N TRP A 442 -10.23 0.75 -15.69
CA TRP A 442 -9.16 0.46 -16.64
C TRP A 442 -7.87 1.22 -16.33
N VAL A 443 -6.80 0.86 -17.04
CA VAL A 443 -5.67 1.77 -17.33
C VAL A 443 -5.57 1.98 -18.83
N ASP A 444 -5.41 3.23 -19.24
CA ASP A 444 -5.13 3.57 -20.63
C ASP A 444 -3.68 3.19 -20.97
N ILE A 445 -3.51 2.30 -21.94
CA ILE A 445 -2.21 1.82 -22.41
C ILE A 445 -1.97 2.16 -23.90
N THR A 446 -2.72 3.12 -24.45
CA THR A 446 -2.67 3.47 -25.88
C THR A 446 -1.28 3.80 -26.36
N ASP A 447 -0.52 4.51 -25.53
CA ASP A 447 0.80 5.04 -25.85
C ASP A 447 1.95 4.11 -25.37
N ILE A 448 1.61 2.90 -24.91
CA ILE A 448 2.56 1.89 -24.43
C ILE A 448 2.83 0.87 -25.54
N ALA A 449 4.10 0.73 -25.93
CA ALA A 449 4.51 -0.28 -26.92
C ALA A 449 4.32 -1.71 -26.38
N PRO A 450 4.22 -2.74 -27.24
CA PRO A 450 4.26 -4.13 -26.79
C PRO A 450 5.57 -4.44 -26.05
N GLY A 451 5.48 -5.11 -24.89
CA GLY A 451 6.63 -5.35 -24.04
C GLY A 451 6.28 -6.04 -22.73
N ARG A 452 7.26 -6.13 -21.82
CA ARG A 452 7.07 -6.65 -20.46
C ARG A 452 6.93 -5.47 -19.49
N TYR A 453 5.83 -5.45 -18.76
CA TYR A 453 5.49 -4.41 -17.79
C TYR A 453 5.02 -5.03 -16.48
N THR A 454 5.07 -4.25 -15.41
CA THR A 454 4.43 -4.58 -14.14
C THR A 454 3.14 -3.77 -14.05
N PHE A 455 2.01 -4.45 -13.86
CA PHE A 455 0.76 -3.81 -13.54
C PHE A 455 0.56 -3.86 -12.02
N GLN A 456 0.42 -2.70 -11.39
CA GLN A 456 0.28 -2.56 -9.95
C GLN A 456 -1.06 -1.90 -9.63
N VAL A 457 -1.79 -2.52 -8.71
CA VAL A 457 -2.98 -1.93 -8.08
C VAL A 457 -2.62 -1.60 -6.64
N SER A 458 -2.95 -0.39 -6.23
CA SER A 458 -2.85 0.04 -4.83
C SER A 458 -4.14 0.69 -4.39
N SER A 459 -4.62 0.32 -3.21
CA SER A 459 -5.83 0.87 -2.61
C SER A 459 -5.47 1.57 -1.30
N ASN A 460 -6.15 2.68 -1.00
CA ASN A 460 -5.96 3.47 0.21
C ASN A 460 -4.50 3.86 0.55
N ARG A 461 -3.76 4.40 -0.42
CA ARG A 461 -2.34 4.74 -0.24
C ARG A 461 -2.07 5.86 0.78
N THR A 462 -3.10 6.62 1.18
CA THR A 462 -3.00 7.71 2.15
C THR A 462 -3.08 7.26 3.60
N GLY A 463 -3.52 6.01 3.86
CA GLY A 463 -3.67 5.47 5.21
C GLY A 463 -4.74 6.18 6.03
N CYS A 464 -5.71 6.81 5.37
CA CYS A 464 -6.80 7.53 6.03
C CYS A 464 -7.96 6.55 6.27
N PHE A 465 -8.44 6.45 7.50
CA PHE A 465 -9.56 5.59 7.92
C PHE A 465 -10.48 6.35 8.87
N PHE A 466 -11.78 6.08 8.87
CA PHE A 466 -12.76 6.55 9.86
C PHE A 466 -13.28 5.43 10.75
#